data_AF-A0A6C0BWQ1-F1
#
_entry.id   AF-A0A6C0BWQ1-F1
#
_cell.length_a   1.000
_cell.length_b   1.000
_cell.length_c   1.000
_cell.angle_alpha   90.00
_cell.angle_beta   90.00
_cell.angle_gamma   90.00
#
_symmetry.space_group_name_H-M   'P 1'
#
loop_
_entity.id
_entity.type
_entity.pdbx_description
1 polymer ?
#
loop_
_entity_poly.entity_id
_entity_poly.type
_entity_poly.pdbx_seq_one_letter_code
_entity_poly.pdbx_strand_id
1 'polypeptide(L)'
;MSYLDKLPPGIFRDMIAPYTYSPQSPKLLDDIRSYYFTMERAHSEYKKRFPEPNERSLEWLSNDITRFLNNDTPVMFGYSDFHRNVFRRLFINHDARIPALSESFTDIKVSIGLLHTDERVRLETFIERNGSGRHGVH
;
A
#
# COMPACT_ATOMS: atom_id res chain seq x y z
N MET A 1 -9.77 -34.75 -9.07
CA MET A 1 -8.32 -34.96 -8.85
C MET A 1 -7.71 -33.61 -8.54
N SER A 2 -6.95 -33.53 -7.46
CA SER A 2 -6.28 -32.30 -7.03
C SER A 2 -5.08 -32.03 -7.95
N TYR A 3 -4.75 -30.76 -8.20
CA TYR A 3 -3.55 -30.40 -8.98
C TYR A 3 -2.26 -30.92 -8.32
N LEU A 4 -2.29 -31.20 -7.03
CA LEU A 4 -1.18 -31.76 -6.27
C LEU A 4 -0.84 -33.21 -6.66
N ASP A 5 -1.83 -33.98 -7.13
CA ASP A 5 -1.64 -35.40 -7.51
C ASP A 5 -0.83 -35.57 -8.80
N LYS A 6 -0.62 -34.48 -9.54
CA LYS A 6 0.15 -34.44 -10.81
C LYS A 6 1.60 -34.01 -10.60
N LEU A 7 1.98 -33.61 -9.39
CA LEU A 7 3.34 -33.16 -9.12
C LEU A 7 4.27 -34.37 -8.94
N PRO A 8 5.50 -34.32 -9.49
CA PRO A 8 6.51 -35.33 -9.19
C PRO A 8 6.73 -35.47 -7.68
N PRO A 9 6.88 -36.70 -7.14
CA PRO A 9 7.00 -36.92 -5.70
C PRO A 9 8.13 -36.12 -5.03
N GLY A 10 9.24 -35.90 -5.75
CA GLY A 10 10.36 -35.09 -5.26
C GLY A 10 10.02 -33.60 -5.10
N ILE A 11 9.14 -33.04 -5.93
CA ILE A 11 8.70 -31.65 -5.76
C ILE A 11 7.87 -31.52 -4.48
N PHE A 12 6.94 -32.45 -4.27
CA PHE A 12 6.14 -32.41 -3.05
C PHE A 12 7.01 -32.56 -1.80
N ARG A 13 7.90 -33.56 -1.76
CA ARG A 13 8.72 -33.85 -0.58
C ARG A 13 9.81 -32.80 -0.33
N ASP A 14 10.52 -32.38 -1.36
CA ASP A 14 11.74 -31.59 -1.19
C ASP A 14 11.48 -30.08 -1.31
N MET A 15 10.41 -29.67 -2.01
CA MET A 15 10.15 -28.25 -2.31
C MET A 15 8.87 -27.70 -1.64
N ILE A 16 7.86 -28.54 -1.34
CA ILE A 16 6.57 -28.08 -0.78
C ILE A 16 6.45 -28.43 0.70
N ALA A 17 6.68 -29.69 1.06
CA ALA A 17 6.51 -30.19 2.43
C ALA A 17 7.29 -29.39 3.48
N PRO A 18 8.55 -28.95 3.27
CA PRO A 18 9.28 -28.17 4.27
C PRO A 18 8.55 -26.87 4.68
N TYR A 19 7.87 -26.22 3.73
CA TYR A 19 7.13 -24.99 3.99
C TYR A 19 5.75 -25.25 4.62
N THR A 20 5.18 -26.46 4.46
CA THR A 20 3.93 -26.82 5.14
C THR A 20 4.10 -26.98 6.65
N TYR A 21 5.31 -27.34 7.10
CA TYR A 21 5.64 -27.45 8.53
C TYR A 21 6.20 -26.15 9.12
N SER A 22 6.49 -25.15 8.29
CA SER A 22 6.98 -23.84 8.71
C SER A 22 6.05 -22.75 8.16
N PRO A 23 4.79 -22.67 8.65
CA PRO A 23 3.85 -21.68 8.18
C PRO A 23 4.40 -20.26 8.40
N GLN A 24 4.04 -19.36 7.50
CA GLN A 24 4.36 -17.94 7.66
C GLN A 24 3.73 -17.41 8.95
N SER A 25 4.40 -16.45 9.60
CA SER A 25 3.89 -15.88 10.85
C SER A 25 2.49 -15.28 10.64
N PRO A 26 1.55 -15.45 11.59
CA PRO A 26 0.22 -14.86 11.50
C PRO A 26 0.26 -13.35 11.26
N LYS A 27 1.23 -12.66 11.90
CA LYS A 27 1.46 -11.23 11.72
C LYS A 27 1.76 -10.85 10.27
N LEU A 28 2.60 -11.63 9.57
CA LEU A 28 2.91 -11.38 8.17
C LEU A 28 1.68 -11.62 7.28
N LEU A 29 0.92 -12.68 7.55
CA LEU A 29 -0.29 -13.00 6.80
C LEU A 29 -1.35 -11.91 6.96
N ASP A 30 -1.54 -11.41 8.18
CA ASP A 30 -2.47 -10.31 8.45
C ASP A 30 -2.02 -9.00 7.82
N ASP A 31 -0.71 -8.72 7.81
CA ASP A 31 -0.17 -7.55 7.09
C ASP A 31 -0.43 -7.64 5.58
N ILE A 32 -0.18 -8.81 4.96
CA ILE A 32 -0.46 -9.03 3.54
C ILE A 32 -1.96 -8.84 3.24
N ARG A 33 -2.84 -9.42 4.06
CA ARG A 33 -4.30 -9.25 3.90
C ARG A 33 -4.71 -7.80 4.02
N SER A 34 -4.19 -7.09 5.03
CA SER A 34 -4.45 -5.66 5.22
C SER A 34 -4.02 -4.86 4.00
N TYR A 35 -2.84 -5.12 3.42
CA TYR A 35 -2.36 -4.43 2.23
C TYR A 35 -3.35 -4.56 1.06
N TYR A 36 -3.73 -5.80 0.72
CA TYR A 36 -4.64 -6.05 -0.39
C TYR A 36 -6.02 -5.43 -0.14
N PHE A 37 -6.53 -5.55 1.09
CA PHE A 37 -7.81 -4.94 1.46
C PHE A 37 -7.79 -3.42 1.30
N THR A 38 -6.76 -2.74 1.82
CA THR A 38 -6.62 -1.29 1.71
C THR A 38 -6.47 -0.85 0.25
N MET A 39 -5.67 -1.57 -0.54
CA MET A 39 -5.52 -1.31 -1.98
C MET A 39 -6.87 -1.42 -2.71
N GLU A 40 -7.57 -2.55 -2.56
CA GLU A 40 -8.86 -2.77 -3.22
C GLU A 40 -9.90 -1.73 -2.79
N ARG A 41 -9.95 -1.39 -1.49
CA ARG A 41 -10.85 -0.36 -0.97
C ARG A 41 -10.54 1.00 -1.56
N ALA A 42 -9.27 1.43 -1.52
CA ALA A 42 -8.84 2.72 -2.07
C ALA A 42 -9.18 2.85 -3.56
N HIS A 43 -8.85 1.83 -4.36
CA HIS A 43 -9.20 1.80 -5.78
C HIS A 43 -10.72 1.83 -6.01
N SER A 44 -11.49 1.05 -5.23
CA SER A 44 -12.94 0.98 -5.37
C SER A 44 -13.61 2.31 -5.07
N GLU A 45 -13.19 2.99 -4.00
CA GLU A 45 -13.73 4.30 -3.63
C GLU A 45 -13.44 5.37 -4.69
N TYR A 46 -12.22 5.39 -5.23
CA TYR A 46 -11.85 6.32 -6.30
C TYR A 46 -12.55 6.02 -7.62
N LYS A 47 -12.73 4.74 -7.96
CA LYS A 47 -13.47 4.32 -9.15
C LYS A 47 -14.96 4.67 -9.05
N LYS A 48 -15.58 4.54 -7.87
CA LYS A 48 -16.97 4.96 -7.64
C LYS A 48 -17.12 6.47 -7.78
N ARG A 49 -16.17 7.24 -7.25
CA ARG A 49 -16.19 8.71 -7.25
C ARG A 49 -15.91 9.30 -8.63
N PHE A 50 -15.03 8.66 -9.38
CA PHE A 50 -14.56 9.11 -10.68
C PHE A 50 -14.78 7.99 -11.70
N PRO A 51 -16.03 7.79 -12.15
CA PRO A 51 -16.43 6.63 -12.95
C PRO A 51 -15.84 6.62 -14.37
N GLU A 52 -15.27 7.71 -14.85
CA GLU A 52 -14.59 7.73 -16.14
C GLU A 52 -13.21 7.04 -16.05
N PRO A 53 -12.88 6.17 -17.03
CA PRO A 53 -11.66 5.37 -17.03
C PRO A 53 -10.46 6.24 -17.43
N ASN A 54 -10.07 7.15 -16.54
CA ASN A 54 -9.01 8.11 -16.80
C ASN A 54 -7.91 7.83 -15.78
N GLU A 55 -6.66 7.80 -16.22
CA GLU A 55 -5.44 7.71 -15.38
C GLU A 55 -5.49 8.70 -14.19
N ARG A 56 -6.24 9.79 -14.34
CA ARG A 56 -6.58 10.79 -13.31
C ARG A 56 -7.12 10.23 -12.00
N SER A 57 -7.89 9.14 -12.02
CA SER A 57 -8.41 8.55 -10.77
C SER A 57 -7.28 8.02 -9.88
N LEU A 58 -6.25 7.43 -10.51
CA LEU A 58 -5.04 6.95 -9.85
C LEU A 58 -4.11 8.10 -9.46
N GLU A 59 -4.01 9.14 -10.29
CA GLU A 59 -3.27 10.36 -9.94
C GLU A 59 -3.87 11.04 -8.71
N TRP A 60 -5.21 11.18 -8.65
CA TRP A 60 -5.88 11.74 -7.49
C TRP A 60 -5.69 10.89 -6.25
N LEU A 61 -5.74 9.56 -6.37
CA LEU A 61 -5.44 8.66 -5.27
C LEU A 61 -3.98 8.81 -4.81
N SER A 62 -3.02 8.88 -5.73
CA SER A 62 -1.60 9.09 -5.42
C SER A 62 -1.38 10.42 -4.71
N ASN A 63 -2.05 11.49 -5.14
CA ASN A 63 -1.99 12.80 -4.51
C ASN A 63 -2.57 12.78 -3.08
N ASP A 64 -3.72 12.14 -2.88
CA ASP A 64 -4.33 12.04 -1.55
C ASP A 64 -3.51 11.13 -0.61
N ILE A 65 -2.88 10.07 -1.11
CA ILE A 65 -1.93 9.26 -0.34
C ILE A 65 -0.71 10.10 0.05
N THR A 66 -0.16 10.86 -0.90
CA THR A 66 0.97 11.77 -0.62
C THR A 66 0.58 12.80 0.44
N ARG A 67 -0.63 13.36 0.34
CA ARG A 67 -1.19 14.29 1.31
C ARG A 67 -1.36 13.65 2.70
N PHE A 68 -1.84 12.41 2.76
CA PHE A 68 -1.93 11.64 4.00
C PHE A 68 -0.55 11.42 4.63
N LEU A 69 0.42 10.95 3.84
CA LEU A 69 1.80 10.74 4.29
C LEU A 69 2.44 12.05 4.77
N ASN A 70 2.08 13.17 4.15
CA ASN A 70 2.58 14.48 4.54
C ASN A 70 1.79 15.15 5.67
N ASN A 71 0.90 14.44 6.37
CA ASN A 71 0.04 14.98 7.43
C ASN A 71 -0.68 16.27 7.00
N ASP A 72 -1.29 16.26 5.80
CA ASP A 72 -1.97 17.41 5.20
C ASP A 72 -1.08 18.65 4.95
N THR A 73 0.23 18.55 5.13
CA THR A 73 1.16 19.64 4.83
C THR A 73 1.44 19.70 3.33
N PRO A 74 1.41 20.87 2.68
CA PRO A 74 1.80 20.98 1.27
C PRO A 74 3.27 20.61 1.07
N VAL A 75 3.56 19.78 0.05
CA VAL A 75 4.92 19.29 -0.24
C VAL A 75 5.91 20.42 -0.59
N MET A 76 5.43 21.59 -1.00
CA MET A 76 6.24 22.79 -1.20
C MET A 76 6.96 23.27 0.08
N PHE A 77 6.44 22.92 1.26
CA PHE A 77 7.08 23.18 2.55
C PHE A 77 7.97 22.01 3.02
N GLY A 78 8.18 21.02 2.14
CA GLY A 78 8.94 19.82 2.41
C GLY A 78 8.08 18.66 2.94
N TYR A 79 8.78 17.55 3.18
CA TYR A 79 8.18 16.33 3.71
C TYR A 79 8.20 16.29 5.23
N SER A 80 7.09 15.86 5.81
CA SER A 80 6.88 15.63 7.23
C SER A 80 7.76 14.48 7.74
N ASP A 81 7.99 14.43 9.05
CA ASP A 81 8.71 13.31 9.66
C ASP A 81 7.99 11.99 9.45
N PHE A 82 6.65 11.99 9.43
CA PHE A 82 5.86 10.79 9.14
C PHE A 82 6.17 10.27 7.73
N HIS A 83 6.10 11.15 6.72
CA HIS A 83 6.44 10.80 5.34
C HIS A 83 7.87 10.22 5.25
N ARG A 84 8.85 10.89 5.87
CA ARG A 84 10.25 10.43 5.86
C ARG A 84 10.39 9.07 6.54
N ASN A 85 9.76 8.88 7.70
CA ASN A 85 9.86 7.63 8.46
C ASN A 85 9.23 6.45 7.72
N VAL A 86 8.11 6.66 7.01
CA VAL A 86 7.50 5.61 6.17
C VAL A 86 8.48 5.18 5.08
N PHE A 87 9.10 6.11 4.36
CA PHE A 87 10.03 5.77 3.28
C PHE A 87 11.37 5.20 3.76
N ARG A 88 11.78 5.45 5.00
CA ARG A 88 12.96 4.80 5.61
C ARG A 88 12.75 3.31 5.90
N ARG A 89 11.51 2.81 5.86
CA ARG A 89 11.21 1.38 6.00
C ARG A 89 11.63 0.57 4.77
N LEU A 90 11.81 1.22 3.62
CA LEU A 90 12.43 0.57 2.47
C LEU A 90 13.87 0.21 2.82
N PHE A 91 14.24 -1.05 2.58
CA PHE A 91 15.59 -1.55 2.85
C PHE A 91 16.68 -0.70 2.19
N ILE A 92 16.45 -0.26 0.94
CA ILE A 92 17.35 0.66 0.21
C ILE A 92 17.57 2.01 0.92
N ASN A 93 16.60 2.46 1.71
CA ASN A 93 16.65 3.77 2.39
C ASN A 93 17.12 3.67 3.84
N HIS A 94 17.46 2.46 4.32
CA HIS A 94 17.83 2.23 5.71
C HIS A 94 19.12 2.99 6.11
N ASP A 95 20.11 2.99 5.23
CA ASP A 95 21.43 3.61 5.49
C ASP A 95 21.57 5.02 4.90
N ALA A 96 20.55 5.48 4.17
CA ALA A 96 20.53 6.81 3.61
C ALA A 96 20.32 7.83 4.74
N ARG A 97 21.36 8.64 5.05
CA ARG A 97 21.29 9.75 6.03
C ARG A 97 20.14 10.72 5.75
N ILE A 98 19.77 10.82 4.48
CA ILE A 98 18.58 11.47 3.97
C ILE A 98 18.10 10.48 2.91
N PRO A 99 16.86 9.93 2.98
CA PRO A 99 16.37 9.20 1.83
C PRO A 99 16.50 10.18 0.66
N ALA A 100 17.30 9.81 -0.34
CA ALA A 100 17.24 10.48 -1.61
C ALA A 100 15.82 10.17 -2.11
N LEU A 101 14.86 10.96 -1.63
CA LEU A 101 13.51 11.04 -2.14
C LEU A 101 13.70 11.64 -3.52
N SER A 102 14.21 10.82 -4.45
CA SER A 102 14.14 11.12 -5.86
C SER A 102 12.65 11.34 -6.10
N GLU A 103 12.33 12.57 -6.46
CA GLU A 103 11.03 12.99 -6.96
C GLU A 103 10.43 11.83 -7.77
N SER A 104 9.27 11.30 -7.37
CA SER A 104 8.60 10.11 -7.92
C SER A 104 8.63 8.82 -7.08
N PHE A 105 8.41 8.90 -5.77
CA PHE A 105 7.73 7.79 -5.07
C PHE A 105 6.21 7.98 -5.12
N THR A 106 5.67 8.18 -6.32
CA THR A 106 4.23 8.31 -6.60
C THR A 106 3.55 6.94 -6.74
N ASP A 107 4.30 5.85 -6.65
CA ASP A 107 3.73 4.51 -6.72
C ASP A 107 2.87 4.24 -5.48
N ILE A 108 1.57 4.22 -5.71
CA ILE A 108 0.52 3.90 -4.75
C ILE A 108 0.82 2.59 -4.03
N LYS A 109 1.32 1.58 -4.75
CA LYS A 109 1.60 0.25 -4.20
C LYS A 109 2.72 0.30 -3.18
N VAL A 110 3.80 1.01 -3.51
CA VAL A 110 4.93 1.20 -2.59
C VAL A 110 4.47 1.99 -1.38
N SER A 111 3.75 3.08 -1.60
CA SER A 111 3.27 3.96 -0.54
C SER A 111 2.37 3.24 0.47
N ILE A 112 1.40 2.45 0.00
CA ILE A 112 0.50 1.66 0.86
C ILE A 112 1.23 0.45 1.46
N GLY A 113 2.13 -0.18 0.70
CA GLY A 113 2.91 -1.33 1.14
C GLY A 113 3.80 -1.02 2.33
N LEU A 114 4.35 0.20 2.40
CA LEU A 114 5.23 0.63 3.50
C LEU A 114 4.50 1.02 4.79
N LEU A 115 3.18 1.21 4.74
CA LEU A 115 2.38 1.48 5.92
C LEU A 115 2.22 0.23 6.78
N HIS A 116 2.23 0.41 8.09
CA HIS A 116 1.79 -0.60 9.03
C HIS A 116 0.26 -0.75 8.99
N THR A 117 -0.24 -1.87 9.50
CA THR A 117 -1.67 -2.19 9.50
C THR A 117 -2.53 -1.07 10.10
N ASP A 118 -2.13 -0.47 11.22
CA ASP A 118 -2.83 0.63 11.88
C ASP A 118 -2.81 1.93 11.05
N GLU A 119 -1.70 2.21 10.37
CA GLU A 119 -1.59 3.36 9.48
C GLU A 119 -2.42 3.18 8.21
N ARG A 120 -2.57 1.96 7.71
CA ARG A 120 -3.49 1.65 6.60
C ARG A 120 -4.95 1.89 7.01
N VAL A 121 -5.35 1.48 8.22
CA VAL A 121 -6.69 1.81 8.76
C VAL A 121 -6.90 3.33 8.85
N ARG A 122 -5.87 4.09 9.24
CA ARG A 122 -5.93 5.56 9.23
C ARG A 122 -6.06 6.13 7.81
N LEU A 123 -5.35 5.56 6.84
CA LEU A 123 -5.45 5.93 5.43
C LEU A 123 -6.86 5.65 4.88
N GLU A 124 -7.45 4.50 5.18
CA GLU A 124 -8.83 4.16 4.78
C GLU A 124 -9.82 5.19 5.32
N THR A 125 -9.71 5.52 6.61
CA THR A 125 -10.54 6.55 7.24
C THR A 125 -10.34 7.93 6.59
N PHE A 126 -9.11 8.28 6.21
CA PHE A 126 -8.79 9.52 5.51
C PHE A 126 -9.44 9.58 4.11
N ILE A 127 -9.34 8.48 3.35
CA ILE A 127 -9.93 8.36 2.01
C ILE A 127 -11.46 8.52 2.07
N GLU A 128 -12.11 7.86 3.03
CA GLU A 128 -13.57 7.97 3.22
C GLU A 128 -14.01 9.39 3.52
N ARG A 129 -13.35 10.05 4.46
CA ARG A 129 -13.65 11.44 4.85
C ARG A 129 -13.49 12.42 3.68
N ASN A 130 -12.40 12.28 2.93
CA ASN A 130 -12.14 13.13 1.76
C ASN A 130 -13.01 12.75 0.55
N GLY A 131 -13.57 11.55 0.54
CA GLY A 131 -14.57 11.07 -0.43
C GLY A 131 -15.89 11.85 -0.31
N SER A 132 -16.41 12.01 0.90
CA SER A 132 -17.72 12.66 1.16
C SER A 132 -17.75 14.19 0.95
N GLY A 133 -16.60 14.85 0.87
CA GLY A 133 -16.49 16.32 0.94
C GLY A 133 -16.36 17.11 -0.37
N ARG A 134 -16.32 16.50 -1.56
CA ARG A 134 -16.18 17.25 -2.85
C ARG A 134 -17.41 17.21 -3.77
N HIS A 135 -18.62 17.05 -3.23
CA HIS A 135 -19.87 17.23 -3.99
C HIS A 135 -20.38 18.69 -4.03
N GLY A 136 -19.52 19.68 -3.75
CA GLY A 136 -19.96 21.07 -3.57
C GLY A 136 -19.15 22.15 -4.28
N VAL A 137 -18.32 21.82 -5.26
CA VAL A 137 -17.68 22.86 -6.09
C VAL A 137 -17.54 22.36 -7.53
N HIS A 138 -18.58 22.60 -8.32
CA HIS A 138 -18.50 23.09 -9.70
C HIS A 138 -19.88 23.57 -10.13
#